data_AF-A0AA95AIZ4-F1
#
_entry.id   AF-A0AA95AIZ4-F1
#
_cell.length_a   1.000
_cell.length_b   1.000
_cell.length_c   1.000
_cell.angle_alpha   90.00
_cell.angle_beta   90.00
_cell.angle_gamma   90.00
#
_symmetry.space_group_name_H-M   'P 1'
#
loop_
_entity.id
_entity.type
_entity.pdbx_description
1 polymer ?
#
loop_
_entity_poly.entity_id
_entity_poly.type
_entity_poly.pdbx_seq_one_letter_code
_entity_poly.pdbx_strand_id
1 'polypeptide(L)'
;MAGIMPRMKILILGATGFIGSEVIRSLHGKGHTVTGLARTIARAKDKWPFASWVPADLSRMTSAADWAALVSDHDAIVNCAGALQDGLSDDLAATQEKAMLALYQAAVNAGGKLVIQISARTSGAASQLPFLATKRRADVALAASGLRFVILRPALVVGRNAHGGTALVRALASFPFAVPLVNGKMPVQTVAVEDVALAVSAAIDGEIPPGSDIELAANETMTLQGVVAAHRQWLGLTPAPALNLPAAFMRPVALTADIAGKLGWRSPFRSTAMTVMSEGIVTENSAPKATTSLKSLRDTLAAHPSGVQDLWFARSYLLKPVLILCLSLFWLLSGLVPLLDIDSSAAHFLPFMPQVPAVAVTLATCLIDIALGVTVLIRTLARKALVAMLLVTAAYLTGGSLLEPGLWLDPLGPLVKVLPSIALTLVALATLDER
;
A
#
# COMPACT_ATOMS: atom_id res chain seq x y z
N MET A 1 -27.96 -22.98 25.99
CA MET A 1 -27.13 -23.87 25.14
C MET A 1 -26.80 -23.09 23.87
N ALA A 2 -25.61 -22.48 23.79
CA ALA A 2 -25.17 -21.83 22.56
C ALA A 2 -24.95 -22.94 21.52
N GLY A 3 -25.82 -23.01 20.52
CA GLY A 3 -25.68 -23.97 19.44
C GLY A 3 -24.35 -23.75 18.75
N ILE A 4 -23.52 -24.79 18.67
CA ILE A 4 -22.29 -24.77 17.88
C ILE A 4 -22.73 -24.54 16.44
N MET A 5 -22.53 -23.34 15.90
CA MET A 5 -22.81 -23.08 14.50
C MET A 5 -21.95 -23.99 13.63
N PRO A 6 -22.49 -24.47 12.49
CA PRO A 6 -21.74 -25.34 11.60
C PRO A 6 -20.52 -24.60 11.05
N ARG A 7 -19.40 -25.32 11.01
CA ARG A 7 -18.15 -24.87 10.40
C ARG A 7 -18.38 -24.59 8.90
N MET A 8 -18.33 -23.33 8.51
CA MET A 8 -18.37 -22.90 7.11
C MET A 8 -17.01 -22.89 6.40
N LYS A 9 -17.04 -23.09 5.08
CA LYS A 9 -15.96 -22.80 4.14
C LYS A 9 -16.13 -21.39 3.57
N ILE A 10 -15.15 -20.52 3.77
CA ILE A 10 -15.25 -19.10 3.45
C ILE A 10 -14.16 -18.69 2.45
N LEU A 11 -14.59 -18.14 1.31
CA LEU A 11 -13.69 -17.57 0.31
C LEU A 11 -13.40 -16.10 0.63
N ILE A 12 -12.12 -15.71 0.71
CA ILE A 12 -11.70 -14.35 1.08
C ILE A 12 -10.91 -13.72 -0.06
N LEU A 13 -11.49 -12.69 -0.68
CA LEU A 13 -10.83 -11.86 -1.69
C LEU A 13 -10.05 -10.74 -0.97
N GLY A 14 -8.85 -10.43 -1.44
CA GLY A 14 -7.98 -9.46 -0.75
C GLY A 14 -7.42 -9.99 0.58
N ALA A 15 -7.38 -11.31 0.74
CA ALA A 15 -6.88 -12.04 1.89
C ALA A 15 -5.47 -11.62 2.36
N THR A 16 -4.58 -11.27 1.42
CA THR A 16 -3.22 -10.81 1.75
C THR A 16 -3.15 -9.36 2.24
N GLY A 17 -4.26 -8.63 2.20
CA GLY A 17 -4.34 -7.21 2.52
C GLY A 17 -4.48 -6.93 4.02
N PHE A 18 -4.51 -5.65 4.38
CA PHE A 18 -4.61 -5.18 5.77
C PHE A 18 -5.85 -5.75 6.47
N ILE A 19 -7.05 -5.50 5.94
CA ILE A 19 -8.32 -6.00 6.50
C ILE A 19 -8.43 -7.52 6.32
N GLY A 20 -8.15 -8.02 5.11
CA GLY A 20 -8.29 -9.45 4.78
C GLY A 20 -7.45 -10.38 5.67
N SER A 21 -6.26 -9.95 6.06
CA SER A 21 -5.41 -10.73 6.97
C SER A 21 -6.00 -10.90 8.36
N GLU A 22 -6.66 -9.86 8.87
CA GLU A 22 -7.32 -9.89 10.17
C GLU A 22 -8.64 -10.68 10.11
N VAL A 23 -9.36 -10.60 8.99
CA VAL A 23 -10.54 -11.43 8.72
C VAL A 23 -10.16 -12.92 8.68
N ILE A 24 -9.07 -13.30 8.00
CA ILE A 24 -8.56 -14.68 8.00
C ILE A 24 -8.30 -15.15 9.43
N ARG A 25 -7.57 -14.34 10.21
CA ARG A 25 -7.21 -14.66 11.59
C ARG A 25 -8.46 -14.84 12.47
N SER A 26 -9.43 -13.94 12.36
CA SER A 26 -10.68 -13.95 13.12
C SER A 26 -11.54 -15.17 12.78
N LEU A 27 -11.81 -15.41 11.50
CA LEU A 27 -12.66 -16.51 11.05
C LEU A 27 -12.04 -17.88 11.35
N HIS A 28 -10.72 -18.01 11.19
CA HIS A 28 -10.01 -19.23 11.58
C HIS A 28 -10.08 -19.45 13.11
N GLY A 29 -9.91 -18.39 13.91
CA GLY A 29 -10.06 -18.46 15.37
C GLY A 29 -11.45 -18.88 15.84
N LYS A 30 -12.49 -18.64 15.03
CA LYS A 30 -13.86 -19.13 15.23
C LYS A 30 -14.11 -20.55 14.71
N GLY A 31 -13.09 -21.22 14.16
CA GLY A 31 -13.17 -22.60 13.69
C GLY A 31 -13.61 -22.79 12.23
N HIS A 32 -13.76 -21.71 11.46
CA HIS A 32 -14.09 -21.80 10.03
C HIS A 32 -12.89 -22.25 9.18
N THR A 33 -13.19 -22.82 8.01
CA THR A 33 -12.17 -23.08 6.98
C THR A 33 -12.10 -21.89 6.06
N VAL A 34 -10.90 -21.33 5.86
CA VAL A 34 -10.71 -20.12 5.04
C VAL A 34 -9.84 -20.40 3.83
N THR A 35 -10.28 -19.87 2.68
CA THR A 35 -9.54 -19.91 1.42
C THR A 35 -9.25 -18.50 0.94
N GLY A 36 -7.97 -18.13 0.85
CA GLY A 36 -7.54 -16.82 0.37
C GLY A 36 -7.23 -16.81 -1.13
N LEU A 37 -7.67 -15.75 -1.83
CA LEU A 37 -7.24 -15.46 -3.20
C LEU A 37 -6.07 -14.48 -3.22
N ALA A 38 -5.02 -14.79 -3.98
CA ALA A 38 -3.89 -13.90 -4.19
C ALA A 38 -3.18 -14.15 -5.53
N ARG A 39 -2.58 -13.12 -6.12
CA ARG A 39 -1.78 -13.23 -7.36
C ARG A 39 -0.55 -14.12 -7.20
N THR A 40 0.11 -14.03 -6.05
CA THR A 40 1.28 -14.83 -5.70
C THR A 40 1.07 -15.40 -4.30
N ILE A 41 1.01 -16.73 -4.22
CA ILE A 41 0.58 -17.42 -2.99
C ILE A 41 1.72 -17.93 -2.12
N ALA A 42 2.96 -17.99 -2.62
CA ALA A 42 4.09 -18.59 -1.89
C ALA A 42 4.26 -17.96 -0.49
N ARG A 43 4.47 -16.64 -0.43
CA ARG A 43 4.59 -15.90 0.84
C ARG A 43 3.31 -15.95 1.69
N ALA A 44 2.14 -16.04 1.06
CA ALA A 44 0.87 -16.13 1.76
C ALA A 44 0.70 -17.49 2.47
N LYS A 45 1.13 -18.58 1.82
CA LYS A 45 1.19 -19.93 2.40
C LYS A 45 2.15 -19.98 3.57
N ASP A 46 3.33 -19.38 3.45
CA ASP A 46 4.31 -19.34 4.54
C ASP A 46 3.80 -18.55 5.74
N LYS A 47 3.12 -17.42 5.49
CA LYS A 47 2.59 -16.54 6.54
C LYS A 47 1.34 -17.12 7.22
N TRP A 48 0.49 -17.82 6.48
CA TRP A 48 -0.79 -18.36 6.94
C TRP A 48 -0.95 -19.82 6.49
N PRO A 49 -0.17 -20.75 7.08
CA PRO A 49 -0.15 -22.16 6.66
C PRO A 49 -1.45 -22.90 6.95
N PHE A 50 -2.29 -22.36 7.84
CA PHE A 50 -3.61 -22.92 8.17
C PHE A 50 -4.69 -22.60 7.14
N ALA A 51 -4.45 -21.63 6.24
CA ALA A 51 -5.40 -21.23 5.21
C ALA A 51 -5.13 -21.95 3.88
N SER A 52 -6.19 -22.26 3.13
CA SER A 52 -6.05 -22.67 1.74
C SER A 52 -5.78 -21.46 0.85
N TRP A 53 -5.00 -21.63 -0.22
CA TRP A 53 -4.64 -20.53 -1.11
C TRP A 53 -4.84 -20.89 -2.57
N VAL A 54 -5.59 -20.04 -3.27
CA VAL A 54 -5.83 -20.17 -4.71
C VAL A 54 -5.13 -19.01 -5.44
N PRO A 55 -4.25 -19.31 -6.42
CA PRO A 55 -3.62 -18.28 -7.23
C PRO A 55 -4.65 -17.70 -8.21
N ALA A 56 -4.93 -16.40 -8.08
CA ALA A 56 -5.89 -15.73 -8.95
C ALA A 56 -5.60 -14.23 -9.06
N ASP A 57 -5.86 -13.69 -10.25
CA ASP A 57 -5.84 -12.25 -10.51
C ASP A 57 -7.27 -11.78 -10.81
N LEU A 58 -7.83 -10.99 -9.89
CA LEU A 58 -9.19 -10.46 -10.01
C LEU A 58 -9.40 -9.69 -11.31
N SER A 59 -8.37 -9.00 -11.83
CA SER A 59 -8.47 -8.27 -13.10
C SER A 59 -8.75 -9.18 -14.31
N ARG A 60 -8.52 -10.48 -14.16
CA ARG A 60 -8.77 -11.52 -15.18
C ARG A 60 -10.01 -12.35 -14.91
N MET A 61 -10.60 -12.27 -13.71
CA MET A 61 -11.79 -13.04 -13.33
C MET A 61 -13.06 -12.25 -13.65
N THR A 62 -13.27 -11.94 -14.93
CA THR A 62 -14.31 -11.00 -15.38
C THR A 62 -15.55 -11.68 -15.96
N SER A 63 -15.62 -13.01 -15.92
CA SER A 63 -16.79 -13.81 -16.30
C SER A 63 -17.27 -14.70 -15.15
N ALA A 64 -18.56 -15.04 -15.13
CA ALA A 64 -19.11 -15.92 -14.09
C ALA A 64 -18.47 -17.32 -14.07
N ALA A 65 -18.00 -17.80 -15.23
CA ALA A 65 -17.31 -19.08 -15.35
C ALA A 65 -15.99 -19.13 -14.57
N ASP A 66 -15.27 -18.00 -14.50
CA ASP A 66 -14.01 -17.89 -13.74
C ASP A 66 -14.21 -18.14 -12.24
N TRP A 67 -15.42 -17.88 -11.74
CA TRP A 67 -15.79 -17.97 -10.34
C TRP A 67 -16.51 -19.27 -9.97
N ALA A 68 -17.10 -19.96 -10.94
CA ALA A 68 -18.07 -21.04 -10.70
C ALA A 68 -17.56 -22.13 -9.74
N ALA A 69 -16.33 -22.62 -9.94
CA ALA A 69 -15.74 -23.65 -9.08
C ALA A 69 -15.51 -23.15 -7.64
N LEU A 70 -14.99 -21.93 -7.51
CA LEU A 70 -14.71 -21.33 -6.20
C LEU A 70 -16.00 -21.04 -5.43
N VAL A 71 -16.98 -20.45 -6.09
CA VAL A 71 -18.28 -20.14 -5.48
C VAL A 71 -19.01 -21.42 -5.05
N SER A 72 -18.92 -22.49 -5.85
CA SER A 72 -19.61 -23.75 -5.54
C SER A 72 -19.01 -24.47 -4.33
N ASP A 73 -17.68 -24.43 -4.15
CA ASP A 73 -16.99 -25.10 -3.03
C ASP A 73 -17.06 -24.32 -1.70
N HIS A 74 -17.59 -23.09 -1.69
CA HIS A 74 -17.64 -22.25 -0.49
C HIS A 74 -19.08 -21.89 -0.09
N ASP A 75 -19.30 -21.69 1.20
CA ASP A 75 -20.60 -21.36 1.80
C ASP A 75 -20.85 -19.85 1.80
N ALA A 76 -19.79 -19.08 2.02
CA ALA A 76 -19.82 -17.62 2.05
C ALA A 76 -18.57 -17.02 1.39
N ILE A 77 -18.72 -15.78 0.94
CA ILE A 77 -17.67 -15.02 0.25
C ILE A 77 -17.48 -13.69 0.97
N VAL A 78 -16.25 -13.37 1.35
CA VAL A 78 -15.88 -12.08 1.94
C VAL A 78 -14.98 -11.33 0.98
N ASN A 79 -15.46 -10.18 0.51
CA ASN A 79 -14.68 -9.30 -0.33
C ASN A 79 -14.00 -8.18 0.47
N CYS A 80 -12.71 -8.38 0.75
CA CYS A 80 -11.81 -7.34 1.28
C CYS A 80 -10.91 -6.72 0.19
N ALA A 81 -11.09 -7.09 -1.08
CA ALA A 81 -10.28 -6.57 -2.16
C ALA A 81 -10.65 -5.11 -2.45
N GLY A 82 -9.63 -4.28 -2.56
CA GLY A 82 -9.77 -2.87 -2.86
C GLY A 82 -8.42 -2.24 -3.19
N ALA A 83 -8.46 -1.30 -4.11
CA ALA A 83 -7.36 -0.44 -4.50
C ALA A 83 -7.88 1.00 -4.51
N LEU A 84 -7.13 1.95 -3.98
CA LEU A 84 -7.59 3.34 -3.88
C LEU A 84 -7.54 4.08 -5.22
N GLN A 85 -6.76 3.60 -6.19
CA GLN A 85 -6.57 4.21 -7.50
C GLN A 85 -5.91 3.22 -8.48
N ASP A 86 -6.05 3.47 -9.78
CA ASP A 86 -5.33 2.74 -10.83
C ASP A 86 -3.81 2.87 -10.72
N GLY A 87 -3.09 1.91 -11.30
CA GLY A 87 -1.64 1.94 -11.45
C GLY A 87 -1.17 0.86 -12.44
N LEU A 88 0.14 0.77 -12.69
CA LEU A 88 0.71 -0.21 -13.64
C LEU A 88 0.32 -1.68 -13.38
N SER A 89 -0.15 -1.99 -12.17
CA SER A 89 -0.54 -3.36 -11.78
C SER A 89 -1.96 -3.46 -11.23
N ASP A 90 -2.73 -2.37 -11.26
CA ASP A 90 -4.06 -2.31 -10.66
C ASP A 90 -5.01 -1.59 -11.66
N ASP A 91 -6.00 -2.31 -12.20
CA ASP A 91 -7.12 -1.79 -13.01
C ASP A 91 -8.38 -1.82 -12.13
N LEU A 92 -8.83 -0.65 -11.68
CA LEU A 92 -9.98 -0.51 -10.79
C LEU A 92 -11.27 -1.01 -11.44
N ALA A 93 -11.51 -0.69 -12.71
CA ALA A 93 -12.74 -1.08 -13.39
C ALA A 93 -12.80 -2.59 -13.57
N ALA A 94 -11.68 -3.24 -13.93
CA ALA A 94 -11.61 -4.68 -14.00
C ALA A 94 -11.77 -5.33 -12.62
N THR A 95 -11.07 -4.83 -11.61
CA THR A 95 -10.93 -5.49 -10.30
C THR A 95 -12.11 -5.23 -9.35
N GLN A 96 -12.65 -4.01 -9.33
CA GLN A 96 -13.68 -3.59 -8.37
C GLN A 96 -15.09 -3.65 -8.92
N GLU A 97 -15.24 -3.58 -10.23
CA GLU A 97 -16.56 -3.61 -10.88
C GLU A 97 -16.74 -4.90 -11.65
N LYS A 98 -16.03 -5.12 -12.77
CA LYS A 98 -16.29 -6.26 -13.66
C LYS A 98 -16.14 -7.60 -12.94
N ALA A 99 -15.07 -7.78 -12.17
CA ALA A 99 -14.84 -9.01 -11.43
C ALA A 99 -15.90 -9.26 -10.35
N MET A 100 -16.40 -8.18 -9.71
CA MET A 100 -17.42 -8.30 -8.67
C MET A 100 -18.79 -8.61 -9.27
N LEU A 101 -19.15 -7.96 -10.38
CA LEU A 101 -20.37 -8.30 -11.13
C LEU A 101 -20.36 -9.77 -11.59
N ALA A 102 -19.22 -10.25 -12.10
CA ALA A 102 -19.04 -11.63 -12.50
C ALA A 102 -19.17 -12.61 -11.30
N LEU A 103 -18.58 -12.26 -10.16
CA LEU A 103 -18.71 -13.01 -8.91
C LEU A 103 -20.16 -13.09 -8.45
N TYR A 104 -20.90 -11.99 -8.48
CA TYR A 104 -22.31 -11.95 -8.06
C TYR A 104 -23.16 -12.83 -8.98
N GLN A 105 -22.95 -12.75 -10.28
CA GLN A 105 -23.63 -13.64 -11.23
C GLN A 105 -23.34 -15.11 -10.94
N ALA A 106 -22.09 -15.48 -10.66
CA ALA A 106 -21.72 -16.84 -10.30
C ALA A 106 -22.35 -17.29 -8.97
N ALA A 107 -22.41 -16.41 -7.97
CA ALA A 107 -23.06 -16.66 -6.69
C ALA A 107 -24.57 -16.86 -6.82
N VAL A 108 -25.23 -16.14 -7.74
CA VAL A 108 -26.65 -16.35 -8.06
C VAL A 108 -26.83 -17.73 -8.71
N ASN A 109 -26.00 -18.05 -9.71
CA ASN A 109 -26.05 -19.33 -10.42
C ASN A 109 -25.82 -20.54 -9.49
N ALA A 110 -25.04 -20.36 -8.41
CA ALA A 110 -24.73 -21.40 -7.42
C ALA A 110 -25.78 -21.52 -6.30
N GLY A 111 -26.99 -20.98 -6.48
CA GLY A 111 -28.11 -21.12 -5.53
C GLY A 111 -28.16 -20.08 -4.42
N GLY A 112 -27.43 -18.96 -4.56
CA GLY A 112 -27.49 -17.83 -3.62
C GLY A 112 -26.56 -17.99 -2.42
N LYS A 113 -25.32 -17.52 -2.56
CA LYS A 113 -24.32 -17.49 -1.48
C LYS A 113 -24.41 -16.20 -0.66
N LEU A 114 -23.99 -16.26 0.61
CA LEU A 114 -23.78 -15.06 1.42
C LEU A 114 -22.55 -14.31 0.93
N VAL A 115 -22.71 -13.03 0.57
CA VAL A 115 -21.61 -12.16 0.17
C VAL A 115 -21.45 -11.01 1.16
N ILE A 116 -20.29 -10.92 1.81
CA ILE A 116 -19.93 -9.84 2.71
C ILE A 116 -18.98 -8.90 1.98
N GLN A 117 -19.39 -7.66 1.78
CA GLN A 117 -18.66 -6.65 1.01
C GLN A 117 -18.05 -5.61 1.95
N ILE A 118 -16.72 -5.45 1.93
CA ILE A 118 -16.06 -4.32 2.60
C ILE A 118 -16.07 -3.11 1.67
N SER A 119 -17.03 -2.22 1.88
CA SER A 119 -17.18 -0.98 1.12
C SER A 119 -16.50 0.22 1.80
N ALA A 120 -16.91 1.44 1.46
CA ALA A 120 -16.47 2.72 2.01
C ALA A 120 -17.62 3.72 1.89
N ARG A 121 -17.48 4.92 2.45
CA ARG A 121 -18.39 6.03 2.13
C ARG A 121 -18.24 6.38 0.65
N THR A 122 -19.27 6.09 -0.14
CA THR A 122 -19.27 6.34 -1.59
C THR A 122 -20.06 7.60 -1.98
N SER A 123 -20.63 8.32 -1.03
CA SER A 123 -21.39 9.55 -1.22
C SER A 123 -20.51 10.80 -1.18
N GLY A 124 -21.10 12.00 -1.29
CA GLY A 124 -20.38 13.28 -1.19
C GLY A 124 -19.86 13.79 -2.54
N ALA A 125 -19.08 14.87 -2.54
CA ALA A 125 -18.50 15.44 -3.76
C ALA A 125 -17.38 14.55 -4.36
N ALA A 126 -16.71 13.73 -3.55
CA ALA A 126 -15.74 12.73 -3.96
C ALA A 126 -16.40 11.51 -4.65
N SER A 127 -17.73 11.39 -4.60
CA SER A 127 -18.50 10.29 -5.18
C SER A 127 -18.20 10.04 -6.66
N GLN A 128 -17.85 11.08 -7.42
CA GLN A 128 -17.58 10.97 -8.86
C GLN A 128 -16.15 10.48 -9.16
N LEU A 129 -15.28 10.36 -8.16
CA LEU A 129 -13.94 9.82 -8.35
C LEU A 129 -14.04 8.35 -8.80
N PRO A 130 -13.24 7.90 -9.78
CA PRO A 130 -13.33 6.53 -10.34
C PRO A 130 -13.34 5.42 -9.29
N PHE A 131 -12.52 5.57 -8.24
CA PHE A 131 -12.47 4.65 -7.10
C PHE A 131 -13.81 4.52 -6.36
N LEU A 132 -14.44 5.63 -5.97
CA LEU A 132 -15.71 5.59 -5.25
C LEU A 132 -16.88 5.24 -6.18
N ALA A 133 -16.81 5.65 -7.45
CA ALA A 133 -17.83 5.37 -8.45
C ALA A 133 -17.91 3.87 -8.79
N THR A 134 -16.76 3.23 -9.06
CA THR A 134 -16.70 1.76 -9.31
C THR A 134 -17.18 0.98 -8.10
N LYS A 135 -16.75 1.36 -6.88
CA LYS A 135 -17.21 0.74 -5.64
C LYS A 135 -18.71 0.89 -5.42
N ARG A 136 -19.27 2.08 -5.66
CA ARG A 136 -20.73 2.31 -5.57
C ARG A 136 -21.50 1.44 -6.56
N ARG A 137 -21.03 1.33 -7.81
CA ARG A 137 -21.69 0.48 -8.82
C ARG A 137 -21.69 -0.99 -8.40
N ALA A 138 -20.59 -1.48 -7.84
CA ALA A 138 -20.53 -2.84 -7.30
C ALA A 138 -21.46 -3.04 -6.08
N ASP A 139 -21.53 -2.06 -5.16
CA ASP A 139 -22.45 -2.12 -4.02
C ASP A 139 -23.92 -2.15 -4.46
N VAL A 140 -24.31 -1.27 -5.40
CA VAL A 140 -25.67 -1.21 -5.95
C VAL A 140 -26.02 -2.50 -6.68
N ALA A 141 -25.09 -3.04 -7.46
CA ALA A 141 -25.30 -4.32 -8.15
C ALA A 141 -25.44 -5.49 -7.17
N LEU A 142 -24.65 -5.51 -6.09
CA LEU A 142 -24.79 -6.52 -5.04
C LEU A 142 -26.16 -6.43 -4.38
N ALA A 143 -26.60 -5.22 -4.02
CA ALA A 143 -27.91 -5.00 -3.40
C ALA A 143 -29.07 -5.42 -4.33
N ALA A 144 -28.92 -5.22 -5.64
CA ALA A 144 -29.92 -5.59 -6.65
C ALA A 144 -29.81 -7.05 -7.14
N SER A 145 -28.79 -7.81 -6.71
CA SER A 145 -28.49 -9.14 -7.26
C SER A 145 -29.45 -10.27 -6.83
N GLY A 146 -30.25 -10.03 -5.78
CA GLY A 146 -31.05 -11.08 -5.13
C GLY A 146 -30.24 -12.01 -4.22
N LEU A 147 -28.93 -11.79 -4.06
CA LEU A 147 -28.09 -12.52 -3.12
C LEU A 147 -28.39 -12.15 -1.67
N ARG A 148 -28.08 -13.07 -0.76
CA ARG A 148 -27.91 -12.73 0.66
C ARG A 148 -26.62 -11.93 0.79
N PHE A 149 -26.68 -10.68 1.22
CA PHE A 149 -25.49 -9.84 1.33
C PHE A 149 -25.40 -9.10 2.67
N VAL A 150 -24.19 -8.68 3.02
CA VAL A 150 -23.95 -7.64 4.05
C VAL A 150 -22.90 -6.69 3.51
N ILE A 151 -23.22 -5.40 3.43
CA ILE A 151 -22.26 -4.35 3.07
C ILE A 151 -21.78 -3.68 4.36
N LEU A 152 -20.47 -3.67 4.57
CA LEU A 152 -19.82 -3.02 5.71
C LEU A 152 -19.02 -1.81 5.20
N ARG A 153 -19.33 -0.62 5.68
CA ARG A 153 -18.69 0.66 5.31
C ARG A 153 -17.82 1.17 6.46
N PRO A 154 -16.58 0.68 6.59
CA PRO A 154 -15.67 1.18 7.60
C PRO A 154 -15.24 2.63 7.32
N ALA A 155 -15.08 3.40 8.39
CA ALA A 155 -14.39 4.69 8.39
C ALA A 155 -12.87 4.49 8.23
N LEU A 156 -12.03 5.33 8.86
CA LEU A 156 -10.59 5.12 8.80
C LEU A 156 -10.20 3.88 9.62
N VAL A 157 -9.85 2.79 8.94
CA VAL A 157 -9.47 1.53 9.60
C VAL A 157 -8.06 1.63 10.21
N VAL A 158 -7.97 1.49 11.53
CA VAL A 158 -6.73 1.55 12.32
C VAL A 158 -6.46 0.19 12.94
N GLY A 159 -5.19 -0.18 13.05
CA GLY A 159 -4.78 -1.44 13.69
C GLY A 159 -3.26 -1.50 13.84
N ARG A 160 -2.75 -2.65 14.29
CA ARG A 160 -1.30 -2.85 14.50
C ARG A 160 -0.48 -2.51 13.25
N ASN A 161 -0.86 -3.06 12.10
CA ASN A 161 -0.20 -2.77 10.83
C ASN A 161 -0.76 -1.49 10.20
N ALA A 162 0.02 -0.80 9.36
CA ALA A 162 -0.40 0.42 8.67
C ALA A 162 -0.60 0.15 7.18
N HIS A 163 -1.64 0.74 6.59
CA HIS A 163 -1.80 0.71 5.13
C HIS A 163 -2.49 1.97 4.62
N GLY A 164 -2.12 2.41 3.42
CA GLY A 164 -2.72 3.59 2.79
C GLY A 164 -2.71 4.81 3.70
N GLY A 165 -3.90 5.35 4.01
CA GLY A 165 -4.05 6.56 4.85
C GLY A 165 -3.46 6.42 6.25
N THR A 166 -3.56 5.26 6.91
CA THR A 166 -3.02 5.10 8.27
C THR A 166 -1.50 4.98 8.31
N ALA A 167 -0.87 4.52 7.21
CA ALA A 167 0.57 4.57 7.06
C ALA A 167 1.06 6.03 6.99
N LEU A 168 0.36 6.88 6.24
CA LEU A 168 0.65 8.31 6.15
C LEU A 168 0.46 9.01 7.49
N VAL A 169 -0.64 8.73 8.20
CA VAL A 169 -0.88 9.29 9.55
C VAL A 169 0.27 8.95 10.50
N ARG A 170 0.75 7.70 10.50
CA ARG A 170 1.93 7.29 11.28
C ARG A 170 3.18 8.06 10.86
N ALA A 171 3.41 8.21 9.56
CA ALA A 171 4.57 8.92 9.06
C ALA A 171 4.58 10.40 9.48
N LEU A 172 3.46 11.10 9.29
CA LEU A 172 3.26 12.48 9.73
C LEU A 172 3.42 12.64 11.24
N ALA A 173 2.94 11.67 12.03
CA ALA A 173 3.11 11.67 13.48
C ALA A 173 4.59 11.69 13.91
N SER A 174 5.50 11.15 13.07
CA SER A 174 6.94 11.12 13.34
C SER A 174 7.74 12.32 12.83
N PHE A 175 7.09 13.28 12.17
CA PHE A 175 7.78 14.46 11.62
C PHE A 175 8.48 15.26 12.74
N PRO A 176 9.73 15.71 12.53
CA PRO A 176 10.49 16.43 13.56
C PRO A 176 9.96 17.86 13.74
N PHE A 177 10.03 18.36 14.97
CA PHE A 177 9.72 19.74 15.39
C PHE A 177 8.29 20.26 15.19
N ALA A 178 7.69 20.10 14.01
CA ALA A 178 6.32 20.50 13.69
C ALA A 178 5.69 19.50 12.71
N VAL A 179 4.38 19.31 12.76
CA VAL A 179 3.69 18.34 11.89
C VAL A 179 3.00 19.09 10.74
N PRO A 180 3.49 18.99 9.49
CA PRO A 180 2.85 19.62 8.35
C PRO A 180 1.55 18.87 8.01
N LEU A 181 0.42 19.55 8.10
CA LEU A 181 -0.89 18.98 7.76
C LEU A 181 -1.60 19.88 6.76
N VAL A 182 -2.22 19.27 5.76
CA VAL A 182 -3.30 19.91 5.01
C VAL A 182 -4.61 19.33 5.49
N ASN A 183 -5.67 20.14 5.55
CA ASN A 183 -6.98 19.71 6.03
C ASN A 183 -6.94 19.18 7.49
N GLY A 184 -6.01 19.67 8.31
CA GLY A 184 -5.81 19.19 9.68
C GLY A 184 -7.04 19.30 10.59
N LYS A 185 -7.96 20.22 10.28
CA LYS A 185 -9.23 20.41 11.01
C LYS A 185 -10.39 19.52 10.51
N MET A 186 -10.21 18.80 9.41
CA MET A 186 -11.28 17.94 8.88
C MET A 186 -11.62 16.81 9.85
N PRO A 187 -12.92 16.50 10.03
CA PRO A 187 -13.35 15.44 10.94
C PRO A 187 -12.97 14.06 10.40
N VAL A 188 -12.56 13.19 11.31
CA VAL A 188 -12.14 11.81 11.07
C VAL A 188 -12.69 10.94 12.20
N GLN A 189 -13.52 9.98 11.83
CA GLN A 189 -13.88 8.83 12.64
C GLN A 189 -13.01 7.64 12.25
N THR A 190 -12.82 6.74 13.20
CA THR A 190 -11.95 5.58 13.04
C THR A 190 -12.70 4.30 13.41
N VAL A 191 -12.16 3.16 12.97
CA VAL A 191 -12.63 1.84 13.40
C VAL A 191 -11.42 0.92 13.53
N ALA A 192 -11.40 0.08 14.56
CA ALA A 192 -10.35 -0.93 14.71
C ALA A 192 -10.50 -2.01 13.63
N VAL A 193 -9.39 -2.48 13.06
CA VAL A 193 -9.41 -3.56 12.05
C VAL A 193 -9.98 -4.86 12.64
N GLU A 194 -9.74 -5.09 13.94
CA GLU A 194 -10.30 -6.20 14.72
C GLU A 194 -11.83 -6.09 14.77
N ASP A 195 -12.37 -4.88 14.96
CA ASP A 195 -13.82 -4.66 15.02
C ASP A 195 -14.46 -4.85 13.64
N VAL A 196 -13.77 -4.49 12.55
CA VAL A 196 -14.20 -4.85 11.18
C VAL A 196 -14.25 -6.36 10.99
N ALA A 197 -13.23 -7.09 11.45
CA ALA A 197 -13.21 -8.55 11.35
C ALA A 197 -14.26 -9.23 12.24
N LEU A 198 -14.56 -8.66 13.41
CA LEU A 198 -15.67 -9.08 14.26
C LEU A 198 -17.02 -8.84 13.58
N ALA A 199 -17.23 -7.71 12.91
CA ALA A 199 -18.45 -7.45 12.13
C ALA A 199 -18.61 -8.44 10.97
N VAL A 200 -17.53 -8.78 10.26
CA VAL A 200 -17.54 -9.87 9.25
C VAL A 200 -17.96 -11.18 9.90
N SER A 201 -17.38 -11.50 11.06
CA SER A 201 -17.72 -12.73 11.77
C SER A 201 -19.18 -12.74 12.22
N ALA A 202 -19.71 -11.62 12.73
CA ALA A 202 -21.12 -11.47 13.11
C ALA A 202 -22.07 -11.62 11.92
N ALA A 203 -21.67 -11.16 10.72
CA ALA A 203 -22.43 -11.38 9.49
C ALA A 203 -22.43 -12.85 9.03
N ILE A 204 -21.29 -13.53 9.16
CA ILE A 204 -21.18 -14.99 8.93
C ILE A 204 -22.08 -15.74 9.92
N ASP A 205 -22.06 -15.33 11.19
CA ASP A 205 -22.82 -15.92 12.30
C ASP A 205 -24.32 -15.60 12.25
N GLY A 206 -24.76 -14.74 11.32
CA GLY A 206 -26.15 -14.33 11.15
C GLY A 206 -26.66 -13.33 12.20
N GLU A 207 -25.78 -12.81 13.06
CA GLU A 207 -26.09 -11.73 14.01
C GLU A 207 -26.35 -10.40 13.29
N ILE A 208 -25.63 -10.16 12.19
CA ILE A 208 -25.95 -9.10 11.22
C ILE A 208 -26.80 -9.73 10.11
N PRO A 209 -28.09 -9.34 9.97
CA PRO A 209 -28.99 -9.98 9.04
C PRO A 209 -28.60 -9.69 7.58
N PRO A 210 -28.77 -10.65 6.64
CA PRO A 210 -28.64 -10.38 5.21
C PRO A 210 -29.55 -9.23 4.75
N GLY A 211 -29.08 -8.46 3.78
CA GLY A 211 -29.72 -7.21 3.31
C GLY A 211 -29.19 -5.96 4.02
N SER A 212 -28.30 -6.11 5.01
CA SER A 212 -27.74 -4.99 5.76
C SER A 212 -26.71 -4.18 4.97
N ASP A 213 -26.75 -2.87 5.11
CA ASP A 213 -25.70 -1.92 4.71
C ASP A 213 -25.37 -1.05 5.94
N ILE A 214 -24.22 -1.33 6.57
CA ILE A 214 -23.87 -0.85 7.92
C ILE A 214 -22.57 -0.06 7.87
N GLU A 215 -22.58 1.09 8.53
CA GLU A 215 -21.37 1.87 8.75
C GLU A 215 -20.64 1.44 10.02
N LEU A 216 -19.32 1.31 9.91
CA LEU A 216 -18.46 0.92 11.02
C LEU A 216 -17.54 2.08 11.37
N ALA A 217 -17.91 2.81 12.43
CA ALA A 217 -17.13 3.89 12.98
C ALA A 217 -17.36 4.04 14.49
N ALA A 218 -16.29 4.34 15.21
CA ALA A 218 -16.37 4.74 16.60
C ALA A 218 -17.26 5.98 16.77
N ASN A 219 -17.90 6.09 17.93
CA ASN A 219 -18.72 7.25 18.29
C ASN A 219 -17.90 8.54 18.42
N GLU A 220 -16.60 8.41 18.67
CA GLU A 220 -15.66 9.53 18.73
C GLU A 220 -15.35 10.06 17.32
N THR A 221 -15.57 11.37 17.13
CA THR A 221 -15.09 12.10 15.95
C THR A 221 -13.94 13.00 16.38
N MET A 222 -12.75 12.76 15.80
CA MET A 222 -11.57 13.60 16.00
C MET A 222 -11.32 14.47 14.78
N THR A 223 -10.42 15.46 14.87
CA THR A 223 -9.85 16.09 13.67
C THR A 223 -8.69 15.25 13.14
N LEU A 224 -8.32 15.39 11.85
CA LEU A 224 -7.11 14.76 11.31
C LEU A 224 -5.86 15.07 12.16
N GLN A 225 -5.73 16.33 12.60
CA GLN A 225 -4.70 16.74 13.55
C GLN A 225 -4.76 15.94 14.85
N GLY A 226 -5.95 15.74 15.41
CA GLY A 226 -6.16 14.92 16.61
C GLY A 226 -5.75 13.46 16.41
N VAL A 227 -6.09 12.87 15.25
CA VAL A 227 -5.69 11.50 14.89
C VAL A 227 -4.16 11.38 14.79
N VAL A 228 -3.49 12.33 14.15
CA VAL A 228 -2.03 12.35 14.02
C VAL A 228 -1.36 12.59 15.39
N ALA A 229 -1.92 13.46 16.23
CA ALA A 229 -1.43 13.68 17.58
C ALA A 229 -1.57 12.43 18.47
N ALA A 230 -2.68 11.70 18.36
CA ALA A 230 -2.88 10.43 19.07
C ALA A 230 -1.84 9.38 18.65
N HIS A 231 -1.53 9.26 17.36
CA HIS A 231 -0.46 8.39 16.88
C HIS A 231 0.93 8.85 17.35
N ARG A 232 1.17 10.16 17.41
CA ARG A 232 2.44 10.71 17.90
C ARG A 232 2.67 10.37 19.38
N GLN A 233 1.61 10.51 20.19
CA GLN A 233 1.61 10.08 21.58
C GLN A 233 1.86 8.57 21.70
N TRP A 234 1.16 7.76 20.90
CA TRP A 234 1.32 6.31 20.88
C TRP A 234 2.74 5.88 20.50
N LEU A 235 3.41 6.60 19.60
CA LEU A 235 4.82 6.39 19.24
C LEU A 235 5.82 6.85 20.33
N GLY A 236 5.35 7.41 21.44
CA GLY A 236 6.20 7.92 22.52
C GLY A 236 7.01 9.18 22.15
N LEU A 237 6.57 9.93 21.15
CA LEU A 237 7.25 11.15 20.70
C LEU A 237 6.73 12.38 21.46
N THR A 238 7.63 13.34 21.73
CA THR A 238 7.26 14.61 22.37
C THR A 238 6.21 15.36 21.56
N PRO A 239 5.20 16.01 22.17
CA PRO A 239 4.20 16.77 21.43
C PRO A 239 4.84 17.78 20.48
N ALA A 240 4.25 17.95 19.29
CA ALA A 240 4.69 18.92 18.29
C ALA A 240 3.49 19.72 17.75
N PRO A 241 3.65 21.03 17.50
CA PRO A 241 2.59 21.85 16.92
C PRO A 241 2.27 21.39 15.49
N ALA A 242 0.98 21.48 15.12
CA ALA A 242 0.56 21.25 13.75
C ALA A 242 0.71 22.52 12.92
N LEU A 243 1.42 22.42 11.80
CA LEU A 243 1.52 23.47 10.80
C LEU A 243 0.44 23.21 9.74
N ASN A 244 -0.66 23.96 9.81
CA ASN A 244 -1.75 23.85 8.84
C ASN A 244 -1.37 24.58 7.54
N LEU A 245 -1.03 23.80 6.52
CA LEU A 245 -0.63 24.30 5.22
C LEU A 245 -1.87 24.63 4.36
N PRO A 246 -1.86 25.74 3.60
CA PRO A 246 -2.92 26.06 2.64
C PRO A 246 -3.13 24.93 1.61
N ALA A 247 -4.38 24.76 1.18
CA ALA A 247 -4.75 23.74 0.20
C ALA A 247 -3.96 23.81 -1.13
N ALA A 248 -3.46 25.00 -1.49
CA ALA A 248 -2.63 25.21 -2.68
C ALA A 248 -1.35 24.35 -2.70
N PHE A 249 -0.76 24.04 -1.53
CA PHE A 249 0.42 23.19 -1.41
C PHE A 249 0.14 21.72 -1.80
N MET A 250 -1.13 21.29 -1.84
CA MET A 250 -1.48 19.92 -2.23
C MET A 250 -1.31 19.65 -3.71
N ARG A 251 -1.52 20.65 -4.58
CA ARG A 251 -1.53 20.44 -6.04
C ARG A 251 -0.21 19.87 -6.58
N PRO A 252 0.97 20.46 -6.30
CA PRO A 252 2.23 19.92 -6.80
C PRO A 252 2.55 18.54 -6.18
N VAL A 253 2.22 18.34 -4.90
CA VAL A 253 2.44 17.06 -4.21
C VAL A 253 1.56 15.96 -4.80
N ALA A 254 0.28 16.25 -5.06
CA ALA A 254 -0.64 15.31 -5.68
C ALA A 254 -0.24 14.97 -7.12
N LEU A 255 0.18 15.98 -7.91
CA LEU A 255 0.64 15.76 -9.29
C LEU A 255 1.87 14.83 -9.34
N THR A 256 2.87 15.10 -8.50
CA THR A 256 4.07 14.24 -8.41
C THR A 256 3.73 12.85 -7.90
N ALA A 257 2.83 12.72 -6.92
CA ALA A 257 2.32 11.44 -6.43
C ALA A 257 1.55 10.64 -7.50
N ASP A 258 0.77 11.32 -8.36
CA ASP A 258 0.03 10.70 -9.45
C ASP A 258 0.97 10.22 -10.57
N ILE A 259 2.01 11.00 -10.91
CA ILE A 259 3.07 10.58 -11.84
C ILE A 259 3.83 9.37 -11.31
N ALA A 260 4.27 9.42 -10.04
CA ALA A 260 4.89 8.27 -9.38
C ALA A 260 3.95 7.05 -9.39
N GLY A 261 2.64 7.29 -9.30
CA GLY A 261 1.62 6.26 -9.44
C GLY A 261 1.56 5.57 -10.78
N LYS A 262 1.72 6.32 -11.88
CA LYS A 262 1.87 5.78 -13.23
C LYS A 262 3.16 4.97 -13.41
N LEU A 263 4.16 5.17 -12.55
CA LEU A 263 5.38 4.36 -12.49
C LEU A 263 5.27 3.18 -11.52
N GLY A 264 4.07 2.92 -10.98
CA GLY A 264 3.76 1.81 -10.09
C GLY A 264 4.01 2.09 -8.61
N TRP A 265 4.47 3.28 -8.22
CA TRP A 265 4.65 3.64 -6.82
C TRP A 265 3.33 4.02 -6.16
N ARG A 266 3.02 3.39 -5.02
CA ARG A 266 1.82 3.73 -4.26
C ARG A 266 2.14 4.89 -3.33
N SER A 267 1.49 6.04 -3.58
CA SER A 267 1.61 7.22 -2.73
C SER A 267 0.28 7.50 -2.04
N PRO A 268 0.27 7.78 -0.73
CA PRO A 268 -0.94 8.18 -0.02
C PRO A 268 -1.31 9.65 -0.31
N PHE A 269 -0.45 10.41 -0.98
CA PHE A 269 -0.69 11.81 -1.35
C PHE A 269 -1.31 11.98 -2.74
N ARG A 270 -1.73 10.89 -3.38
CA ARG A 270 -2.40 10.96 -4.69
C ARG A 270 -3.69 11.78 -4.60
N SER A 271 -4.08 12.38 -5.73
CA SER A 271 -5.22 13.29 -5.81
C SER A 271 -6.51 12.68 -5.24
N THR A 272 -6.80 11.41 -5.54
CA THR A 272 -7.98 10.71 -5.02
C THR A 272 -8.02 10.68 -3.49
N ALA A 273 -6.93 10.32 -2.82
CA ALA A 273 -6.86 10.25 -1.37
C ALA A 273 -7.00 11.64 -0.73
N MET A 274 -6.40 12.66 -1.34
CA MET A 274 -6.49 14.04 -0.87
C MET A 274 -7.90 14.61 -0.99
N THR A 275 -8.61 14.33 -2.09
CA THR A 275 -10.00 14.75 -2.28
C THR A 275 -10.92 14.06 -1.27
N VAL A 276 -10.78 12.74 -1.04
CA VAL A 276 -11.55 12.03 -0.01
C VAL A 276 -11.31 12.63 1.38
N MET A 277 -10.05 12.93 1.72
CA MET A 277 -9.71 13.57 3.00
C MET A 277 -10.26 15.00 3.11
N SER A 278 -10.39 15.74 2.00
CA SER A 278 -10.92 17.11 2.00
C SER A 278 -12.39 17.22 2.39
N GLU A 279 -13.12 16.10 2.39
CA GLU A 279 -14.49 16.01 2.90
C GLU A 279 -14.57 15.49 4.33
N GLY A 280 -13.45 15.07 4.90
CA GLY A 280 -13.43 14.31 6.13
C GLY A 280 -13.84 12.84 5.94
N ILE A 281 -13.54 12.04 6.95
CA ILE A 281 -13.87 10.63 7.01
C ILE A 281 -14.90 10.48 8.13
N VAL A 282 -16.17 10.69 7.79
CA VAL A 282 -17.29 10.57 8.73
C VAL A 282 -18.36 9.65 8.15
N THR A 283 -19.12 9.02 9.04
CA THR A 283 -20.30 8.21 8.73
C THR A 283 -21.47 9.10 8.30
N GLU A 284 -22.30 8.61 7.38
CA GLU A 284 -23.53 9.28 6.97
C GLU A 284 -24.71 8.81 7.83
N ASN A 285 -25.59 9.73 8.22
CA ASN A 285 -26.74 9.42 9.10
C ASN A 285 -27.79 8.46 8.50
N SER A 286 -27.54 7.87 7.33
CA SER A 286 -28.51 7.10 6.54
C SER A 286 -28.42 5.59 6.75
N ALA A 287 -27.29 5.06 7.27
CA ALA A 287 -27.12 3.63 7.55
C ALA A 287 -27.28 3.33 9.05
N PRO A 288 -27.86 2.17 9.44
CA PRO A 288 -27.88 1.76 10.83
C PRO A 288 -26.45 1.64 11.36
N LYS A 289 -26.15 2.29 12.49
CA LYS A 289 -24.87 2.07 13.19
C LYS A 289 -24.83 0.63 13.73
N ALA A 290 -23.64 0.04 13.74
CA ALA A 290 -23.43 -1.24 14.41
C ALA A 290 -23.97 -1.17 15.86
N THR A 291 -24.71 -2.20 16.27
CA THR A 291 -25.32 -2.30 17.60
C THR A 291 -24.29 -2.48 18.71
N THR A 292 -23.09 -2.95 18.36
CA THR A 292 -21.97 -3.16 19.28
C THR A 292 -21.09 -1.92 19.37
N SER A 293 -20.69 -1.55 20.59
CA SER A 293 -19.75 -0.45 20.83
C SER A 293 -18.39 -0.74 20.19
N LEU A 294 -18.04 0.02 19.15
CA LEU A 294 -16.74 -0.06 18.46
C LEU A 294 -15.68 0.72 19.28
N LYS A 295 -14.42 0.26 19.23
CA LYS A 295 -13.33 0.85 20.01
C LYS A 295 -13.02 2.27 19.54
N SER A 296 -12.69 3.15 20.49
CA SER A 296 -12.13 4.47 20.16
C SER A 296 -10.75 4.35 19.51
N LEU A 297 -10.24 5.44 18.93
CA LEU A 297 -8.88 5.46 18.39
C LEU A 297 -7.86 5.16 19.51
N ARG A 298 -8.05 5.76 20.68
CA ARG A 298 -7.13 5.62 21.82
C ARG A 298 -7.11 4.19 22.35
N ASP A 299 -8.28 3.55 22.46
CA ASP A 299 -8.37 2.15 22.90
C ASP A 299 -7.74 1.20 21.87
N THR A 300 -7.95 1.47 20.58
CA THR A 300 -7.33 0.71 19.48
C THR A 300 -5.79 0.81 19.57
N LEU A 301 -5.25 2.00 19.77
CA LEU A 301 -3.81 2.20 19.91
C LEU A 301 -3.25 1.58 21.20
N ALA A 302 -3.98 1.68 22.32
CA ALA A 302 -3.60 1.10 23.60
C ALA A 302 -3.56 -0.43 23.58
N ALA A 303 -4.46 -1.08 22.83
CA ALA A 303 -4.46 -2.53 22.63
C ALA A 303 -3.24 -3.04 21.84
N HIS A 304 -2.52 -2.14 21.16
CA HIS A 304 -1.36 -2.46 20.31
C HIS A 304 -0.17 -1.55 20.63
N PRO A 305 0.45 -1.64 21.81
CA PRO A 305 1.50 -0.72 22.26
C PRO A 305 2.65 -0.63 21.25
N SER A 306 3.07 0.59 20.87
CA SER A 306 4.10 0.78 19.85
C SER A 306 5.45 0.19 20.25
N GLY A 307 6.24 -0.22 19.26
CA GLY A 307 7.62 -0.63 19.44
C GLY A 307 8.59 0.10 18.50
N VAL A 308 9.87 -0.26 18.57
CA VAL A 308 10.94 0.34 17.74
C VAL A 308 10.64 0.20 16.25
N GLN A 309 10.06 -0.93 15.83
CA GLN A 309 9.64 -1.16 14.45
C GLN A 309 8.62 -0.11 13.94
N ASP A 310 7.71 0.35 14.80
CA ASP A 310 6.67 1.32 14.43
C ASP A 310 7.28 2.72 14.24
N LEU A 311 8.25 3.07 15.09
CA LEU A 311 9.03 4.30 14.98
C LEU A 311 9.88 4.32 13.71
N TRP A 312 10.58 3.22 13.41
CA TRP A 312 11.38 3.09 12.20
C TRP A 312 10.52 3.17 10.95
N PHE A 313 9.39 2.46 10.93
CA PHE A 313 8.42 2.55 9.84
C PHE A 313 7.95 3.99 9.64
N ALA A 314 7.47 4.65 10.70
CA ALA A 314 6.96 6.00 10.62
C ALA A 314 8.00 6.99 10.05
N ARG A 315 9.25 6.94 10.53
CA ARG A 315 10.33 7.83 10.08
C ARG A 315 10.80 7.53 8.66
N SER A 316 10.93 6.25 8.32
CA SER A 316 11.43 5.83 7.00
C SER A 316 10.40 5.99 5.89
N TYR A 317 9.10 6.00 6.21
CA TYR A 317 8.03 6.02 5.22
C TYR A 317 8.13 7.22 4.25
N LEU A 318 8.39 8.43 4.75
CA LEU A 318 8.58 9.63 3.91
C LEU A 318 10.00 9.76 3.38
N LEU A 319 10.99 9.05 3.94
CA LEU A 319 12.35 9.03 3.43
C LEU A 319 12.50 8.15 2.19
N LYS A 320 11.72 7.07 2.08
CA LYS A 320 11.77 6.14 0.93
C LYS A 320 11.76 6.83 -0.45
N PRO A 321 10.81 7.74 -0.78
CA PRO A 321 10.85 8.44 -2.06
C PRO A 321 12.09 9.33 -2.22
N VAL A 322 12.57 9.96 -1.13
CA VAL A 322 13.81 10.75 -1.14
C VAL A 322 15.01 9.85 -1.48
N LEU A 323 15.11 8.67 -0.87
CA LEU A 323 16.18 7.70 -1.15
C LEU A 323 16.20 7.30 -2.64
N ILE A 324 15.05 6.96 -3.21
CA ILE A 324 14.94 6.54 -4.61
C ILE A 324 15.28 7.69 -5.58
N LEU A 325 14.79 8.90 -5.30
CA LEU A 325 15.09 10.08 -6.12
C LEU A 325 16.56 10.49 -6.02
N CYS A 326 17.15 10.45 -4.83
CA CYS A 326 18.58 10.71 -4.64
C CYS A 326 19.44 9.70 -5.38
N LEU A 327 19.11 8.40 -5.30
CA LEU A 327 19.81 7.35 -6.05
C LEU A 327 19.66 7.56 -7.55
N SER A 328 18.43 7.78 -8.04
CA SER A 328 18.18 8.06 -9.46
C SER A 328 19.03 9.24 -9.96
N LEU A 329 19.01 10.36 -9.23
CA LEU A 329 19.78 11.55 -9.58
C LEU A 329 21.29 11.28 -9.55
N PHE A 330 21.80 10.60 -8.52
CA PHE A 330 23.20 10.22 -8.41
C PHE A 330 23.66 9.42 -9.63
N TRP A 331 22.92 8.38 -10.01
CA TRP A 331 23.24 7.51 -11.15
C TRP A 331 23.10 8.24 -12.49
N LEU A 332 22.08 9.09 -12.65
CA LEU A 332 21.93 9.92 -13.85
C LEU A 332 23.11 10.89 -14.01
N LEU A 333 23.52 11.58 -12.95
CA LEU A 333 24.65 12.51 -12.99
C LEU A 333 25.97 11.77 -13.22
N SER A 334 26.17 10.60 -12.59
CA SER A 334 27.34 9.74 -12.79
C SER A 334 27.51 9.35 -14.26
N GLY A 335 26.41 9.08 -14.97
CA GLY A 335 26.47 8.77 -16.40
C GLY A 335 26.48 9.98 -17.33
N LEU A 336 25.81 11.09 -16.99
CA LEU A 336 25.68 12.27 -17.85
C LEU A 336 26.91 13.18 -17.81
N VAL A 337 27.55 13.35 -16.65
CA VAL A 337 28.69 14.28 -16.50
C VAL A 337 29.88 13.87 -17.38
N PRO A 338 30.32 12.59 -17.44
CA PRO A 338 31.44 12.21 -18.28
C PRO A 338 31.16 12.36 -19.79
N LEU A 339 29.89 12.42 -20.21
CA LEU A 339 29.52 12.65 -21.61
C LEU A 339 29.78 14.10 -22.07
N LEU A 340 29.92 15.05 -21.14
CA LEU A 340 30.22 16.44 -21.47
C LEU A 340 31.66 16.62 -21.96
N ASP A 341 32.57 15.76 -21.50
CA ASP A 341 33.97 15.71 -21.92
C ASP A 341 34.46 14.25 -21.86
N ILE A 342 34.12 13.50 -22.92
CA ILE A 342 34.37 12.07 -23.00
C ILE A 342 35.85 11.73 -23.09
N ASP A 343 36.64 12.59 -23.74
CA ASP A 343 38.08 12.38 -23.94
C ASP A 343 38.82 12.51 -22.61
N SER A 344 38.52 13.55 -21.82
CA SER A 344 39.08 13.71 -20.47
C SER A 344 38.66 12.56 -19.55
N SER A 345 37.42 12.10 -19.65
CA SER A 345 36.90 10.99 -18.84
C SER A 345 37.55 9.65 -19.20
N ALA A 346 37.81 9.41 -20.49
CA ALA A 346 38.50 8.22 -20.98
C ALA A 346 40.00 8.20 -20.64
N ALA A 347 40.58 9.36 -20.27
CA ALA A 347 42.01 9.47 -19.95
C ALA A 347 42.46 8.53 -18.83
N HIS A 348 41.57 8.23 -17.87
CA HIS A 348 41.81 7.26 -16.78
C HIS A 348 42.11 5.84 -17.29
N PHE A 349 41.62 5.48 -18.47
CA PHE A 349 41.85 4.15 -19.06
C PHE A 349 43.05 4.10 -20.01
N LEU A 350 43.56 5.25 -20.48
CA LEU A 350 44.69 5.31 -21.43
C LEU A 350 45.99 4.63 -20.96
N PRO A 351 46.33 4.58 -19.65
CA PRO A 351 47.47 3.81 -19.17
C PRO A 351 47.33 2.29 -19.42
N PHE A 352 46.10 1.79 -19.62
CA PHE A 352 45.79 0.36 -19.67
C PHE A 352 45.29 -0.10 -21.04
N MET A 353 44.78 0.80 -21.87
CA MET A 353 44.24 0.48 -23.18
C MET A 353 44.34 1.66 -24.17
N PRO A 354 44.32 1.41 -25.48
CA PRO A 354 44.30 2.47 -26.49
C PRO A 354 43.07 3.39 -26.38
N GLN A 355 43.12 4.55 -27.03
CA GLN A 355 42.07 5.58 -26.94
C GLN A 355 40.68 5.07 -27.36
N VAL A 356 40.57 4.34 -28.47
CA VAL A 356 39.29 3.85 -28.97
C VAL A 356 38.57 2.94 -27.96
N PRO A 357 39.20 1.86 -27.41
CA PRO A 357 38.56 1.06 -26.38
C PRO A 357 38.35 1.83 -25.06
N ALA A 358 39.23 2.77 -24.69
CA ALA A 358 39.02 3.62 -23.51
C ALA A 358 37.72 4.44 -23.62
N VAL A 359 37.53 5.15 -24.74
CA VAL A 359 36.30 5.91 -25.01
C VAL A 359 35.08 5.00 -25.07
N ALA A 360 35.19 3.82 -25.70
CA ALA A 360 34.09 2.86 -25.77
C ALA A 360 33.67 2.34 -24.39
N VAL A 361 34.62 2.04 -23.51
CA VAL A 361 34.35 1.63 -22.12
C VAL A 361 33.67 2.77 -21.36
N THR A 362 34.18 4.00 -21.44
CA THR A 362 33.57 5.17 -20.80
C THR A 362 32.13 5.37 -21.25
N LEU A 363 31.86 5.34 -22.56
CA LEU A 363 30.51 5.44 -23.11
C LEU A 363 29.61 4.32 -22.59
N ALA A 364 30.09 3.07 -22.55
CA ALA A 364 29.32 1.96 -22.03
C ALA A 364 28.96 2.14 -20.55
N THR A 365 29.91 2.58 -19.71
CA THR A 365 29.66 2.86 -18.29
C THR A 365 28.67 4.01 -18.10
N CYS A 366 28.75 5.08 -18.91
CA CYS A 366 27.79 6.18 -18.88
C CYS A 366 26.37 5.71 -19.21
N LEU A 367 26.20 4.89 -20.25
CA LEU A 367 24.90 4.36 -20.65
C LEU A 367 24.31 3.43 -19.60
N ILE A 368 25.14 2.58 -18.96
CA ILE A 368 24.72 1.74 -17.84
C ILE A 368 24.21 2.60 -16.69
N ASP A 369 24.95 3.64 -16.32
CA ASP A 369 24.61 4.49 -15.19
C ASP A 369 23.28 5.23 -15.42
N ILE A 370 23.10 5.81 -16.61
CA ILE A 370 21.84 6.46 -17.01
C ILE A 370 20.68 5.46 -17.00
N ALA A 371 20.88 4.27 -17.57
CA ALA A 371 19.86 3.24 -17.61
C ALA A 371 19.42 2.81 -16.20
N LEU A 372 20.36 2.65 -15.27
CA LEU A 372 20.06 2.32 -13.88
C LEU A 372 19.33 3.47 -13.17
N GLY A 373 19.78 4.71 -13.38
CA GLY A 373 19.16 5.92 -12.84
C GLY A 373 17.70 6.10 -13.28
N VAL A 374 17.35 5.77 -14.53
CA VAL A 374 15.96 5.78 -15.01
C VAL A 374 15.19 4.57 -14.50
N THR A 375 15.77 3.37 -14.56
CA THR A 375 15.07 2.11 -14.26
C THR A 375 14.65 2.03 -12.80
N VAL A 376 15.43 2.60 -11.86
CA VAL A 376 15.05 2.60 -10.43
C VAL A 376 13.76 3.37 -10.14
N LEU A 377 13.37 4.31 -11.02
CA LEU A 377 12.12 5.05 -10.91
C LEU A 377 10.90 4.20 -11.31
N ILE A 378 11.08 3.04 -11.92
CA ILE A 378 10.00 2.13 -12.33
C ILE A 378 9.83 1.06 -11.25
N ARG A 379 8.71 1.08 -10.50
CA ARG A 379 8.53 0.24 -9.30
C ARG A 379 8.71 -1.26 -9.54
N THR A 380 8.30 -1.76 -10.70
CA THR A 380 8.41 -3.19 -11.08
C THR A 380 9.85 -3.61 -11.36
N LEU A 381 10.70 -2.68 -11.78
CA LEU A 381 12.11 -2.92 -12.10
C LEU A 381 13.07 -2.43 -11.01
N ALA A 382 12.61 -1.60 -10.07
CA ALA A 382 13.41 -0.98 -9.02
C ALA A 382 14.27 -1.98 -8.24
N ARG A 383 13.75 -3.16 -7.89
CA ARG A 383 14.55 -4.20 -7.20
C ARG A 383 15.75 -4.64 -8.06
N LYS A 384 15.52 -4.90 -9.34
CA LYS A 384 16.56 -5.33 -10.28
C LYS A 384 17.58 -4.21 -10.48
N ALA A 385 17.11 -2.97 -10.63
CA ALA A 385 17.97 -1.79 -10.73
C ALA A 385 18.86 -1.64 -9.49
N LEU A 386 18.31 -1.68 -8.27
CA LEU A 386 19.09 -1.56 -7.03
C LEU A 386 20.13 -2.68 -6.88
N VAL A 387 19.81 -3.91 -7.25
CA VAL A 387 20.79 -5.01 -7.25
C VAL A 387 21.88 -4.77 -8.30
N ALA A 388 21.51 -4.34 -9.51
CA ALA A 388 22.48 -4.02 -10.55
C ALA A 388 23.36 -2.82 -10.17
N MET A 389 22.80 -1.80 -9.50
CA MET A 389 23.55 -0.67 -8.94
C MET A 389 24.63 -1.16 -7.97
N LEU A 390 24.33 -2.12 -7.09
CA LEU A 390 25.33 -2.72 -6.20
C LEU A 390 26.43 -3.47 -6.97
N LEU A 391 26.04 -4.26 -7.97
CA LEU A 391 26.99 -5.05 -8.77
C LEU A 391 27.93 -4.15 -9.59
N VAL A 392 27.39 -3.15 -10.29
CA VAL A 392 28.16 -2.18 -11.07
C VAL A 392 29.05 -1.36 -10.14
N THR A 393 28.54 -0.94 -8.98
CA THR A 393 29.34 -0.23 -7.97
C THR A 393 30.50 -1.08 -7.47
N ALA A 394 30.29 -2.37 -7.22
CA ALA A 394 31.36 -3.29 -6.82
C ALA A 394 32.41 -3.45 -7.94
N ALA A 395 31.98 -3.48 -9.20
CA ALA A 395 32.88 -3.53 -10.35
C ALA A 395 33.72 -2.23 -10.46
N TYR A 396 33.09 -1.05 -10.32
CA TYR A 396 33.80 0.23 -10.33
C TYR A 396 34.79 0.35 -9.16
N LEU A 397 34.39 -0.07 -7.95
CA LEU A 397 35.26 -0.02 -6.78
C LEU A 397 36.46 -0.98 -6.94
N THR A 398 36.23 -2.18 -7.47
CA THR A 398 37.28 -3.16 -7.74
C THR A 398 38.23 -2.66 -8.83
N GLY A 399 37.68 -2.18 -9.95
CA GLY A 399 38.45 -1.62 -11.06
C GLY A 399 39.28 -0.41 -10.62
N GLY A 400 38.66 0.56 -9.95
CA GLY A 400 39.35 1.73 -9.41
C GLY A 400 40.43 1.37 -8.39
N SER A 401 40.20 0.38 -7.53
CA SER A 401 41.21 -0.06 -6.55
C SER A 401 42.40 -0.78 -7.18
N LEU A 402 42.20 -1.50 -8.29
CA LEU A 402 43.26 -2.23 -8.98
C LEU A 402 44.03 -1.36 -9.97
N LEU A 403 43.32 -0.49 -10.70
CA LEU A 403 43.89 0.34 -11.76
C LEU A 403 44.42 1.67 -11.21
N GLU A 404 43.70 2.31 -10.29
CA GLU A 404 44.07 3.61 -9.72
C GLU A 404 43.98 3.61 -8.18
N PRO A 405 44.80 2.83 -7.45
CA PRO A 405 44.73 2.73 -6.00
C PRO A 405 44.92 4.08 -5.28
N GLY A 406 45.57 5.05 -5.92
CA GLY A 406 45.72 6.42 -5.41
C GLY A 406 44.39 7.14 -5.15
N LEU A 407 43.30 6.75 -5.84
CA LEU A 407 41.97 7.35 -5.66
C LEU A 407 41.36 7.12 -4.26
N TRP A 408 41.92 6.21 -3.47
CA TRP A 408 41.58 6.05 -2.05
C TRP A 408 42.10 7.19 -1.17
N LEU A 409 43.26 7.74 -1.53
CA LEU A 409 43.94 8.81 -0.80
C LEU A 409 43.74 10.19 -1.45
N ASP A 410 43.06 10.23 -2.59
CA ASP A 410 42.74 11.48 -3.27
C ASP A 410 41.94 12.42 -2.33
N PRO A 411 42.28 13.72 -2.26
CA PRO A 411 41.62 14.67 -1.36
C PRO A 411 40.10 14.83 -1.58
N LEU A 412 39.62 14.57 -2.81
CA LEU A 412 38.20 14.60 -3.13
C LEU A 412 37.51 13.28 -2.76
N GLY A 413 38.26 12.25 -2.38
CA GLY A 413 37.78 10.95 -1.88
C GLY A 413 36.76 10.24 -2.78
N PRO A 414 36.99 10.13 -4.10
CA PRO A 414 36.02 9.55 -5.04
C PRO A 414 35.63 8.11 -4.65
N LEU A 415 36.58 7.25 -4.29
CA LEU A 415 36.28 5.87 -3.89
C LEU A 415 35.63 5.79 -2.49
N VAL A 416 35.99 6.68 -1.56
CA VAL A 416 35.40 6.71 -0.21
C VAL A 416 33.92 7.06 -0.27
N LYS A 417 33.53 7.98 -1.16
CA LYS A 417 32.13 8.41 -1.37
C LYS A 417 31.24 7.32 -1.97
N VAL A 418 31.81 6.24 -2.51
CA VAL A 418 31.07 5.09 -3.00
C VAL A 418 30.42 4.30 -1.85
N LEU A 419 31.09 4.20 -0.69
CA LEU A 419 30.61 3.39 0.43
C LEU A 419 29.24 3.87 0.98
N PRO A 420 29.00 5.19 1.19
CA PRO A 420 27.66 5.68 1.50
C PRO A 420 26.60 5.37 0.43
N SER A 421 26.96 5.37 -0.86
CA SER A 421 26.04 5.03 -1.95
C SER A 421 25.61 3.55 -1.90
N ILE A 422 26.54 2.65 -1.58
CA ILE A 422 26.24 1.23 -1.32
C ILE A 422 25.26 1.11 -0.15
N ALA A 423 25.55 1.76 0.97
CA ALA A 423 24.67 1.74 2.15
C ALA A 423 23.27 2.28 1.82
N LEU A 424 23.18 3.38 1.07
CA LEU A 424 21.92 3.97 0.63
C LEU A 424 21.11 3.01 -0.25
N THR A 425 21.78 2.33 -1.17
CA THR A 425 21.19 1.33 -2.07
C THR A 425 20.67 0.12 -1.28
N LEU A 426 21.41 -0.34 -0.27
CA LEU A 426 20.97 -1.41 0.63
C LEU A 426 19.73 -1.01 1.45
N VAL A 427 19.68 0.21 1.98
CA VAL A 427 18.50 0.73 2.70
C VAL A 427 17.30 0.85 1.76
N ALA A 428 17.50 1.34 0.53
CA ALA A 428 16.44 1.40 -0.47
C ALA A 428 15.90 0.00 -0.81
N LEU A 429 16.78 -1.00 -0.91
CA LEU A 429 16.40 -2.40 -1.16
C LEU A 429 15.62 -3.01 0.02
N ALA A 430 16.07 -2.76 1.25
CA ALA A 430 15.44 -3.25 2.47
C ALA A 430 14.04 -2.65 2.71
N THR A 431 13.81 -1.42 2.24
CA THR A 431 12.54 -0.70 2.41
C THR A 431 11.64 -0.78 1.17
N LEU A 432 12.05 -1.52 0.12
CA LEU A 432 11.34 -1.54 -1.16
C LEU A 432 9.97 -2.23 -1.07
N ASP A 433 9.87 -3.29 -0.28
CA ASP A 433 8.63 -4.06 -0.11
C ASP A 433 7.58 -3.25 0.67
N GLU A 434 6.33 -3.35 0.20
CA GLU A 434 5.18 -2.63 0.78
C GLU A 434 4.25 -3.56 1.56
N ARG A 435 4.52 -4.87 1.53
CA ARG A 435 3.72 -5.96 2.12
C ARG A 435 4.63 -7.12 2.49
#